data_AF-A0A2U1LR02-F1
#
_entry.id   AF-A0A2U1LR02-F1
#
_cell.length_a   1.000
_cell.length_b   1.000
_cell.length_c   1.000
_cell.angle_alpha   90.00
_cell.angle_beta   90.00
_cell.angle_gamma   90.00
#
_symmetry.space_group_name_H-M   'P 1'
#
loop_
_entity.id
_entity.type
_entity.pdbx_description
1 polymer ?
#
loop_
_entity_poly.entity_id
_entity_poly.type
_entity_poly.pdbx_seq_one_letter_code
_entity_poly.pdbx_strand_id
1 'polypeptide(L)'
;MADTPNINELKEACGSDELSHVFTFLESQDMTEDEGFLIRMGDESTKLRAKLDKRNDTIDEAWSFGPDNEVAKAGEHCLVESQVRDRRRLDLIAQLLLLTREGLEEKKAHIEKIKAIQTQKRGLGSPVFDKLEAELAKTTLSIPATKGFEFGSGFAGYSAIC
;
A
#
# COMPACT_ATOMS: atom_id res chain seq x y z
N MET A 1 13.43 -4.78 14.97
CA MET A 1 13.19 -4.32 13.59
C MET A 1 14.05 -5.24 12.74
N ALA A 2 13.47 -6.02 11.82
CA ALA A 2 14.29 -6.79 10.90
C ALA A 2 15.01 -5.79 9.99
N ASP A 3 16.32 -5.96 9.82
CA ASP A 3 17.11 -5.11 8.92
C ASP A 3 16.54 -5.20 7.50
N THR A 4 16.51 -4.07 6.79
CA THR A 4 16.10 -4.04 5.40
C THR A 4 17.11 -4.85 4.59
N PRO A 5 16.69 -5.91 3.88
CA PRO A 5 17.64 -6.77 3.19
C PRO A 5 18.35 -6.01 2.08
N ASN A 6 19.65 -6.26 1.93
CA ASN A 6 20.45 -5.63 0.88
C ASN A 6 20.22 -6.32 -0.48
N ILE A 7 20.71 -5.72 -1.58
CA ILE A 7 20.50 -6.27 -2.94
C ILE A 7 21.02 -7.70 -3.10
N ASN A 8 22.14 -8.06 -2.46
CA ASN A 8 22.68 -9.40 -2.60
C ASN A 8 21.79 -10.44 -1.92
N GLU A 9 21.26 -10.12 -0.74
CA GLU A 9 20.27 -10.96 -0.05
C GLU A 9 18.98 -11.10 -0.88
N LEU A 10 18.58 -10.05 -1.58
CA LEU A 10 17.43 -10.09 -2.48
C LEU A 10 17.68 -10.89 -3.76
N LYS A 11 18.91 -10.85 -4.31
CA LYS A 11 19.33 -11.72 -5.43
C LYS A 11 19.26 -13.18 -5.05
N GLU A 12 19.74 -13.51 -3.84
CA GLU A 12 19.63 -14.86 -3.28
C GLU A 12 18.16 -15.26 -3.11
N ALA A 13 17.34 -14.38 -2.53
CA ALA A 13 15.92 -14.64 -2.29
C ALA A 13 15.12 -14.81 -3.59
N CYS A 14 15.42 -14.04 -4.65
CA CYS A 14 14.75 -14.16 -5.95
C CYS A 14 15.38 -15.23 -6.86
N GLY A 15 16.54 -15.80 -6.49
CA GLY A 15 17.27 -16.80 -7.26
C GLY A 15 17.85 -16.26 -8.58
N SER A 16 18.14 -14.97 -8.65
CA SER A 16 18.63 -14.33 -9.88
C SER A 16 19.60 -13.18 -9.63
N ASP A 17 20.68 -13.13 -10.41
CA ASP A 17 21.63 -12.02 -10.42
C ASP A 17 21.15 -10.79 -11.21
N GLU A 18 20.06 -10.92 -11.99
CA GLU A 18 19.50 -9.82 -12.77
C GLU A 18 18.73 -8.85 -11.87
N LEU A 19 19.17 -7.60 -11.83
CA LEU A 19 18.55 -6.53 -11.02
C LEU A 19 17.07 -6.31 -11.31
N SER A 20 16.66 -6.46 -12.57
CA SER A 20 15.25 -6.40 -12.97
C SER A 20 14.40 -7.47 -12.30
N HIS A 21 14.94 -8.67 -12.05
CA HIS A 21 14.24 -9.69 -11.27
C HIS A 21 14.20 -9.33 -9.78
N VAL A 22 15.28 -8.77 -9.23
CA VAL A 22 15.32 -8.27 -7.85
C VAL A 22 14.25 -7.19 -7.62
N PHE A 23 14.14 -6.20 -8.51
CA PHE A 23 13.15 -5.14 -8.36
C PHE A 23 11.73 -5.65 -8.60
N THR A 24 11.51 -6.49 -9.61
CA THR A 24 10.19 -7.11 -9.82
C THR A 24 9.76 -7.93 -8.60
N PHE A 25 10.70 -8.65 -7.97
CA PHE A 25 10.45 -9.40 -6.74
C PHE A 25 10.07 -8.50 -5.57
N LEU A 26 10.82 -7.41 -5.34
CA LEU A 26 10.50 -6.41 -4.31
C LEU A 26 9.11 -5.81 -4.53
N GLU A 27 8.81 -5.29 -5.73
CA GLU A 27 7.49 -4.74 -6.04
C GLU A 27 6.38 -5.77 -5.82
N SER A 28 6.62 -7.04 -6.17
CA SER A 28 5.63 -8.10 -6.02
C SER A 28 5.36 -8.44 -4.55
N GLN A 29 6.38 -8.43 -3.69
CA GLN A 29 6.20 -8.60 -2.24
C GLN A 29 5.36 -7.46 -1.67
N ASP A 30 5.74 -6.22 -1.98
CA ASP A 30 5.05 -5.01 -1.58
C ASP A 30 3.57 -5.00 -2.04
N MET A 31 3.30 -5.40 -3.28
CA MET A 31 1.93 -5.54 -3.79
C MET A 31 1.12 -6.59 -3.02
N THR A 32 1.74 -7.72 -2.65
CA THR A 32 1.09 -8.79 -1.87
C THR A 32 0.71 -8.29 -0.48
N GLU A 33 1.59 -7.51 0.16
CA GLU A 33 1.30 -6.88 1.45
C GLU A 33 0.15 -5.88 1.35
N ASP A 34 0.13 -5.04 0.31
CA ASP A 34 -0.93 -4.07 0.04
C ASP A 34 -2.27 -4.75 -0.24
N GLU A 35 -2.30 -5.83 -1.03
CA GLU A 35 -3.50 -6.64 -1.27
C GLU A 35 -4.02 -7.26 0.04
N GLY A 36 -3.13 -7.82 0.86
CA GLY A 36 -3.48 -8.31 2.19
C GLY A 36 -4.05 -7.22 3.10
N PHE A 37 -3.50 -6.02 3.03
CA PHE A 37 -3.99 -4.85 3.76
C PHE A 37 -5.38 -4.41 3.27
N LEU A 38 -5.61 -4.35 1.95
CA LEU A 38 -6.90 -4.03 1.34
C LEU A 38 -8.01 -4.98 1.80
N ILE A 39 -7.72 -6.28 1.86
CA ILE A 39 -8.68 -7.28 2.33
C ILE A 39 -9.06 -7.00 3.78
N ARG A 40 -8.08 -6.85 4.68
CA ARG A 40 -8.31 -6.60 6.11
C ARG A 40 -9.11 -5.32 6.34
N MET A 41 -8.74 -4.23 5.67
CA MET A 41 -9.42 -2.94 5.81
C MET A 41 -10.80 -2.94 5.15
N GLY A 42 -10.99 -3.70 4.06
CA GLY A 42 -12.28 -3.92 3.42
C GLY A 42 -13.26 -4.65 4.33
N ASP A 43 -12.81 -5.70 5.02
CA ASP A 43 -13.60 -6.42 6.02
C ASP A 43 -13.99 -5.51 7.19
N GLU A 44 -13.04 -4.72 7.69
CA GLU A 44 -13.29 -3.75 8.76
C GLU A 44 -14.32 -2.67 8.34
N SER A 45 -14.22 -2.16 7.11
CA SER A 45 -15.20 -1.24 6.51
C SER A 45 -16.59 -1.86 6.48
N THR A 46 -16.69 -3.13 6.07
CA THR A 46 -17.97 -3.85 5.97
C THR A 46 -18.60 -4.07 7.35
N LYS A 47 -17.80 -4.49 8.34
CA LYS A 47 -18.28 -4.65 9.74
C LYS A 47 -18.77 -3.33 10.32
N LEU A 48 -18.02 -2.25 10.10
CA LEU A 48 -18.38 -0.92 10.61
C LEU A 48 -19.64 -0.37 9.93
N ARG A 49 -19.81 -0.62 8.62
CA ARG A 49 -21.02 -0.28 7.88
C ARG A 49 -22.24 -1.02 8.43
N ALA A 50 -22.15 -2.33 8.61
CA ALA A 50 -23.24 -3.13 9.19
C ALA A 50 -23.64 -2.66 10.60
N LYS A 51 -22.66 -2.23 11.43
CA LYS A 51 -22.93 -1.63 12.75
C LYS A 51 -23.71 -0.31 12.62
N LEU A 52 -23.37 0.53 11.65
CA LEU A 52 -24.07 1.79 11.38
C LEU A 52 -25.48 1.54 10.85
N ASP A 53 -25.66 0.59 9.93
CA ASP A 53 -26.96 0.23 9.37
C ASP A 53 -27.93 -0.22 10.46
N LYS A 54 -27.52 -1.19 11.29
CA LYS A 54 -28.32 -1.63 12.45
C LYS A 54 -28.71 -0.48 13.38
N ARG A 55 -27.83 0.51 13.52
CA ARG A 55 -28.07 1.64 14.41
C ARG A 55 -28.93 2.72 13.76
N ASN A 56 -28.94 2.84 12.43
CA ASN A 56 -29.93 3.61 11.69
C ASN A 56 -31.31 2.97 11.85
N ASP A 57 -31.44 1.64 11.75
CA ASP A 57 -32.71 0.95 11.99
C ASP A 57 -33.27 1.26 13.39
N THR A 58 -32.40 1.32 14.41
CA THR A 58 -32.79 1.68 15.79
C THR A 58 -33.21 3.15 15.90
N ILE A 59 -32.58 4.05 15.15
CA ILE A 59 -32.95 5.47 15.08
C ILE A 59 -34.33 5.61 14.42
N ASP A 60 -34.58 4.90 13.33
CA ASP A 60 -35.86 4.91 12.62
C ASP A 60 -36.98 4.32 13.50
N GLU A 61 -36.69 3.27 14.26
CA GLU A 61 -37.61 2.73 15.27
C GLU A 61 -37.90 3.77 16.37
N ALA A 62 -36.88 4.45 16.90
CA ALA A 62 -37.05 5.51 17.89
C ALA A 62 -37.94 6.64 17.35
N TRP A 63 -37.74 7.01 16.08
CA TRP A 63 -38.53 8.03 15.39
C TRP A 63 -40.00 7.61 15.23
N SER A 64 -40.27 6.32 15.06
CA SER A 64 -41.63 5.78 14.89
C SER A 64 -42.54 5.96 16.12
N PHE A 65 -41.97 6.19 17.32
CA PHE A 65 -42.73 6.46 18.54
C PHE A 65 -43.34 7.86 18.60
N GLY A 66 -42.98 8.73 17.65
CA GLY A 66 -43.54 10.08 17.52
C GLY A 66 -42.88 11.13 18.43
N PRO A 67 -43.14 12.42 18.17
CA PRO A 67 -42.41 13.54 18.78
C PRO A 67 -42.73 13.76 20.26
N ASP A 68 -43.86 13.26 20.75
CA ASP A 68 -44.33 13.45 22.13
C ASP A 68 -43.66 12.47 23.11
N ASN A 69 -42.95 11.46 22.61
CA ASN A 69 -42.20 10.52 23.45
C ASN A 69 -40.79 11.08 23.73
N GLU A 70 -40.65 11.80 24.84
CA GLU A 70 -39.40 12.45 25.24
C GLU A 70 -38.22 11.48 25.38
N VAL A 71 -38.48 10.25 25.86
CA VAL A 71 -37.44 9.24 26.05
C VAL A 71 -36.94 8.71 24.70
N ALA A 72 -37.84 8.43 23.76
CA ALA A 72 -37.49 8.00 22.41
C ALA A 72 -36.66 9.07 21.70
N LYS A 73 -37.08 10.34 21.80
CA LYS A 73 -36.36 11.49 21.23
C LYS A 73 -34.97 11.69 21.82
N ALA A 74 -34.83 11.58 23.15
CA ALA A 74 -33.52 11.68 23.81
C ALA A 74 -32.61 10.50 23.41
N GLY A 75 -33.17 9.30 23.29
CA GLY A 75 -32.48 8.11 22.81
C GLY A 75 -31.97 8.27 21.37
N GLU A 76 -32.84 8.73 20.46
CA GLU A 76 -32.50 9.03 19.07
C GLU A 76 -31.32 10.01 18.97
N HIS A 77 -31.39 11.14 19.68
CA HIS A 77 -30.33 12.13 19.69
C HIS A 77 -28.98 11.56 20.14
N CYS A 78 -28.98 10.82 21.26
CA CYS A 78 -27.79 10.17 21.79
C CYS A 78 -27.20 9.14 20.78
N LEU A 79 -28.06 8.40 20.10
CA LEU A 79 -27.64 7.44 19.07
C LEU A 79 -27.01 8.16 17.87
N VAL A 80 -27.63 9.23 17.37
CA VAL A 80 -27.10 10.04 16.26
C VAL A 80 -25.73 10.63 16.62
N GLU A 81 -25.61 11.27 17.78
CA GLU A 81 -24.34 11.90 18.22
C GLU A 81 -23.21 10.87 18.35
N SER A 82 -23.51 9.72 18.96
CA SER A 82 -22.51 8.68 19.14
C SER A 82 -22.14 7.95 17.84
N GLN A 83 -22.90 8.09 16.74
CA GLN A 83 -22.56 7.53 15.42
C GLN A 83 -21.54 8.37 14.65
N VAL A 84 -21.37 9.66 14.97
CA VAL A 84 -20.50 10.57 14.21
C VAL A 84 -19.07 10.03 14.09
N ARG A 85 -18.52 9.46 15.17
CA ARG A 85 -17.17 8.90 15.16
C ARG A 85 -17.05 7.65 14.29
N ASP A 86 -18.06 6.78 14.33
CA ASP A 86 -18.08 5.55 13.53
C ASP A 86 -18.19 5.88 12.03
N ARG A 87 -19.03 6.86 11.65
CA ARG A 87 -19.12 7.37 10.26
C ARG A 87 -17.79 7.97 9.80
N ARG A 88 -17.17 8.83 10.61
CA ARG A 88 -15.87 9.42 10.27
C ARG A 88 -14.76 8.37 10.13
N ARG A 89 -14.78 7.32 10.96
CA ARG A 89 -13.86 6.18 10.81
C ARG A 89 -14.10 5.46 9.49
N LEU A 90 -15.35 5.24 9.10
CA LEU A 90 -15.69 4.62 7.80
C LEU A 90 -15.16 5.45 6.62
N ASP A 91 -15.31 6.77 6.67
CA ASP A 91 -14.81 7.68 5.63
C ASP A 91 -13.28 7.62 5.50
N LEU A 92 -12.56 7.58 6.63
CA LEU A 92 -11.10 7.45 6.64
C LEU A 92 -10.65 6.10 6.08
N ILE A 93 -11.35 5.01 6.42
CA ILE A 93 -11.06 3.69 5.84
C ILE A 93 -11.28 3.70 4.33
N ALA A 94 -12.35 4.35 3.85
CA ALA A 94 -12.62 4.46 2.41
C ALA A 94 -11.51 5.21 1.67
N GLN A 95 -11.03 6.33 2.23
CA GLN A 95 -9.90 7.08 1.66
C GLN A 95 -8.62 6.25 1.65
N LEU A 96 -8.33 5.53 2.73
CA LEU A 96 -7.14 4.68 2.81
C LEU A 96 -7.17 3.52 1.79
N LEU A 97 -8.33 2.89 1.62
CA LEU A 97 -8.53 1.86 0.60
C LEU A 97 -8.34 2.41 -0.82
N LEU A 98 -8.80 3.63 -1.09
CA LEU A 98 -8.61 4.29 -2.38
C LEU A 98 -7.12 4.55 -2.66
N LEU A 99 -6.41 5.19 -1.73
CA LEU A 99 -4.98 5.46 -1.85
C LEU A 99 -4.15 4.18 -2.03
N THR A 100 -4.50 3.12 -1.30
CA THR A 100 -3.80 1.83 -1.43
C THR A 100 -4.02 1.20 -2.81
N ARG A 101 -5.22 1.32 -3.38
CA ARG A 101 -5.51 0.84 -4.74
C ARG A 101 -4.75 1.64 -5.81
N GLU A 102 -4.68 2.96 -5.65
CA GLU A 102 -3.89 3.82 -6.54
C GLU A 102 -2.42 3.42 -6.52
N GLY A 103 -1.83 3.23 -5.33
CA GLY A 103 -0.45 2.77 -5.18
C GLY A 103 -0.20 1.40 -5.82
N LEU A 104 -1.17 0.47 -5.76
CA LEU A 104 -1.09 -0.83 -6.45
C LEU A 104 -1.03 -0.67 -7.98
N GLU A 105 -1.83 0.23 -8.55
CA GLU A 105 -1.78 0.50 -9.99
C GLU A 105 -0.47 1.18 -10.42
N GLU A 106 0.08 2.07 -9.60
CA GLU A 106 1.40 2.67 -9.81
C GLU A 106 2.51 1.60 -9.80
N LYS A 107 2.52 0.72 -8.79
CA LYS A 107 3.48 -0.40 -8.69
C LYS A 107 3.39 -1.34 -9.90
N LYS A 108 2.18 -1.67 -10.36
CA LYS A 108 1.98 -2.44 -11.60
C LYS A 108 2.60 -1.75 -12.81
N ALA A 109 2.39 -0.43 -12.95
CA ALA A 109 2.99 0.34 -14.04
C ALA A 109 4.53 0.34 -13.97
N HIS A 110 5.11 0.40 -12.77
CA HIS A 110 6.56 0.28 -12.58
C HIS A 110 7.11 -1.08 -13.02
N ILE A 111 6.45 -2.18 -12.63
CA ILE A 111 6.82 -3.53 -13.07
C ILE A 111 6.82 -3.64 -14.60
N GLU A 112 5.77 -3.15 -15.26
CA GLU A 112 5.68 -3.18 -16.72
C GLU A 112 6.79 -2.34 -17.39
N LYS A 113 7.13 -1.19 -16.81
CA LYS A 113 8.26 -0.38 -17.28
C LYS A 113 9.60 -1.11 -17.15
N ILE A 114 9.84 -1.78 -16.01
CA ILE A 114 11.07 -2.57 -15.78
C ILE A 114 11.19 -3.70 -16.81
N LYS A 115 10.09 -4.44 -17.04
CA LYS A 115 10.05 -5.52 -18.05
C LYS A 115 10.30 -5.01 -19.48
N ALA A 116 9.75 -3.85 -19.83
CA ALA A 116 9.95 -3.25 -21.15
C ALA A 116 11.43 -2.92 -21.41
N ILE A 117 12.11 -2.35 -20.40
CA ILE A 117 13.55 -2.04 -20.45
C ILE A 117 14.39 -3.33 -20.63
N GLN A 118 14.04 -4.39 -19.91
CA GLN A 118 14.70 -5.71 -20.02
C GLN A 118 14.53 -6.31 -21.42
N THR A 119 13.34 -6.20 -22.00
CA THR A 119 13.02 -6.75 -23.33
C THR A 119 13.78 -6.01 -24.43
N GLN A 120 13.90 -4.68 -24.32
CA GLN A 120 14.70 -3.88 -25.26
C GLN A 120 16.18 -4.27 -25.25
N LYS A 121 16.73 -4.65 -24.09
CA LYS A 121 18.12 -5.11 -23.96
C LYS A 121 18.40 -6.44 -24.65
N ARG A 122 17.44 -7.37 -24.70
CA ARG A 122 17.62 -8.67 -25.39
C ARG A 122 17.76 -8.52 -26.92
N GLY A 123 17.36 -7.38 -27.49
CA GLY A 123 17.46 -7.09 -28.92
C GLY A 123 18.69 -6.25 -29.34
N LEU A 124 19.45 -5.70 -28.39
CA LEU A 124 20.59 -4.81 -28.67
C LEU A 124 21.83 -5.31 -27.93
N GLY A 125 22.75 -5.94 -28.65
CA GLY A 125 24.06 -6.35 -28.11
C GLY A 125 24.80 -5.17 -27.46
N SER A 126 25.26 -5.38 -26.22
CA SER A 126 26.02 -4.53 -25.27
C SER A 126 26.84 -3.33 -25.81
N PRO A 127 27.11 -2.22 -25.05
CA PRO A 127 26.93 -2.01 -23.61
C PRO A 127 26.11 -0.74 -23.26
N VAL A 128 25.04 -0.91 -22.46
CA VAL A 128 24.23 0.17 -21.86
C VAL A 128 24.09 -0.09 -20.36
N PHE A 129 25.22 -0.20 -19.66
CA PHE A 129 25.23 -0.51 -18.23
C PHE A 129 24.98 0.76 -17.39
N ASP A 130 25.73 1.84 -17.60
CA ASP A 130 25.68 3.03 -16.73
C ASP A 130 24.35 3.81 -16.77
N LYS A 131 23.72 3.92 -17.94
CA LYS A 131 22.41 4.62 -18.07
C LYS A 131 21.26 3.78 -17.54
N LEU A 132 21.39 2.45 -17.54
CA LEU A 132 20.33 1.57 -17.09
C LEU A 132 20.23 1.57 -15.58
N GLU A 133 21.39 1.47 -14.93
CA GLU A 133 21.50 1.52 -13.48
C GLU A 133 20.87 2.81 -12.94
N ALA A 134 21.15 3.94 -13.58
CA ALA A 134 20.55 5.23 -13.24
C ALA A 134 19.03 5.31 -13.48
N GLU A 135 18.51 4.78 -14.60
CA GLU A 135 17.06 4.81 -14.90
C GLU A 135 16.26 3.82 -14.04
N LEU A 136 16.87 2.68 -13.69
CA LEU A 136 16.31 1.68 -12.81
C LEU A 136 16.29 2.21 -11.36
N ALA A 137 17.37 2.87 -10.92
CA ALA A 137 17.46 3.63 -9.68
C ALA A 137 16.39 4.71 -9.56
N LYS A 138 16.25 5.51 -10.61
CA LYS A 138 15.29 6.61 -10.66
C LYS A 138 13.85 6.11 -10.58
N THR A 139 13.55 4.98 -11.24
CA THR A 139 12.21 4.39 -11.21
C THR A 139 11.91 3.81 -9.82
N THR A 140 12.88 3.14 -9.19
CA THR A 140 12.70 2.54 -7.86
C THR A 140 12.72 3.54 -6.71
N LEU A 141 13.49 4.62 -6.78
CA LEU A 141 13.46 5.71 -5.80
C LEU A 141 12.21 6.58 -5.88
N SER A 142 11.36 6.42 -6.91
CA SER A 142 10.09 7.13 -7.03
C SER A 142 8.93 6.47 -6.27
N ILE A 143 9.15 5.28 -5.72
CA ILE A 143 8.14 4.53 -4.98
C ILE A 143 8.11 5.02 -3.53
N PRO A 144 6.94 5.35 -2.98
CA PRO A 144 6.80 5.80 -1.59
C PRO A 144 6.89 4.61 -0.61
N ALA A 145 8.04 3.93 -0.58
CA ALA A 145 8.40 2.89 0.39
C ALA A 145 9.90 2.51 0.32
N THR A 146 10.60 2.84 -0.78
CA THR A 146 12.01 2.49 -1.00
C THR A 146 12.91 3.37 -0.12
N LYS A 147 13.44 2.79 0.96
CA LYS A 147 14.27 3.51 1.94
C LYS A 147 15.74 3.68 1.54
N GLY A 148 16.17 3.11 0.42
CA GLY A 148 17.53 3.24 -0.08
C GLY A 148 17.74 2.45 -1.36
N PHE A 149 18.70 2.89 -2.17
CA PHE A 149 19.08 2.28 -3.44
C PHE A 149 20.60 2.37 -3.59
N GLU A 150 21.30 1.25 -3.75
CA GLU A 150 22.76 1.18 -3.80
C GLU A 150 23.26 0.22 -4.89
N PHE A 151 24.41 0.51 -5.48
CA PHE A 151 25.13 -0.39 -6.39
C PHE A 151 26.47 -0.81 -5.76
N GLY A 152 26.82 -2.10 -5.81
CA GLY A 152 28.14 -2.61 -5.36
C GLY A 152 28.31 -2.75 -3.84
N SER A 153 29.51 -2.47 -3.31
CA SER A 153 29.89 -2.65 -1.90
C SER A 153 29.18 -1.72 -0.90
N GLY A 154 28.26 -0.88 -1.37
CA GLY A 154 27.48 0.04 -0.55
C GLY A 154 28.31 1.01 0.32
N PHE A 155 27.71 1.53 1.39
CA PHE A 155 28.36 2.38 2.39
C PHE A 155 29.48 1.70 3.20
N ALA A 156 29.64 0.37 3.11
CA ALA A 156 30.72 -0.36 3.77
C ALA A 156 32.10 -0.09 3.14
N GLY A 157 32.17 0.55 1.97
CA GLY A 157 33.42 0.95 1.31
C GLY A 157 34.15 2.14 1.94
N TYR A 158 33.57 2.80 2.96
CA TYR A 158 34.14 4.03 3.56
C TYR A 158 35.01 3.81 4.82
N SER A 159 35.47 2.60 5.12
CA SER A 159 36.33 2.36 6.30
C SER A 159 37.67 1.66 6.02
N ALA A 160 38.29 1.87 4.85
CA ALA A 160 39.62 1.31 4.60
C ALA A 160 40.55 2.23 3.80
N ILE A 161 40.68 3.51 4.19
CA ILE A 161 41.91 4.29 3.98
C ILE A 161 42.10 5.24 5.17
N CYS A 162 42.86 4.79 6.17
CA CYS A 162 43.78 5.56 7.03
C CYS A 162 44.68 4.54 7.74
#